data_AF-A0A819G2Z5-F1
#
_entry.id   AF-A0A819G2Z5-F1
#
_cell.length_a   1.000
_cell.length_b   1.000
_cell.length_c   1.000
_cell.angle_alpha   90.00
_cell.angle_beta   90.00
_cell.angle_gamma   90.00
#
_symmetry.space_group_name_H-M   'P 1'
#
loop_
_entity.id
_entity.type
_entity.pdbx_description
1 polymer ?
#
loop_
_entity_poly.entity_id
_entity_poly.type
_entity_poly.pdbx_seq_one_letter_code
_entity_poly.pdbx_strand_id
1 'polypeptide(L)'
;MLILLFGLSFLPLTVGIGGCTFDRPLLGEYYSYENGLEAHSSFKENGDIDRLFYRRESGAGATRKDSGGFLVNRDIGECFQLTLKLNYYELIYRDKSQSCFQCYQMFNRTKNIIQIRKSSCGETTSLVTNQMNFDELCRSIDEQSEFITLFSKSYSAEECRATIYGTYHFTYEFREGGIGICDNPTSRLISCPDPGTPFESINQRFRMKYGYCKYLTSSFDADQLNQCLGSWLTNDGNIITAFANERVGSERWYDKFRCMLTRKDQPQWFAKSLFAECSSLSSPTDGPEKVIITPIIPEEPIASCYFPSNLTGQWINTANVNARVLINSTHIHEIAKVNNRGWLRETYYVCQQTSRSQYLVKSVTKGECFSYYICFDFKDRHHNILRYRKSKSFMSNLYNLFPNRDPFYEVCSWTSFGNDANWKYQVFVLDPPAPIECPFTGMWTFKQVGQPNSL
;
A
#
# COMPACT_ATOMS: atom_id res chain seq x y z
N MET A 1 -8.06 -23.01 -45.49
CA MET A 1 -8.48 -24.34 -45.00
C MET A 1 -7.23 -25.21 -44.87
N LEU A 2 -6.60 -25.18 -43.70
CA LEU A 2 -5.51 -26.07 -43.30
C LEU A 2 -5.61 -26.16 -41.77
N ILE A 3 -6.07 -27.30 -41.27
CA ILE A 3 -6.24 -27.56 -39.83
C ILE A 3 -5.01 -28.36 -39.38
N LEU A 4 -4.18 -27.75 -38.54
CA LEU A 4 -3.07 -28.41 -37.85
C LEU A 4 -3.61 -29.08 -36.57
N LEU A 5 -3.69 -30.41 -36.60
CA LEU A 5 -3.94 -31.26 -35.45
C LEU A 5 -2.64 -31.43 -34.65
N PHE A 6 -2.55 -30.79 -33.48
CA PHE A 6 -1.56 -31.15 -32.47
C PHE A 6 -2.14 -32.26 -31.58
N GLY A 7 -1.51 -33.43 -31.60
CA GLY A 7 -1.85 -34.57 -30.75
C GLY A 7 -1.52 -34.28 -29.29
N LEU A 8 -2.54 -34.37 -28.44
CA LEU A 8 -2.41 -34.46 -26.99
C LEU A 8 -2.04 -35.90 -26.62
N SER A 9 -0.78 -36.15 -26.28
CA SER A 9 -0.35 -37.36 -25.61
C SER A 9 -0.82 -37.33 -24.16
N PHE A 10 -1.89 -38.04 -23.86
CA PHE A 10 -2.26 -38.41 -22.49
C PHE A 10 -1.25 -39.44 -21.97
N LEU A 11 -0.43 -39.03 -21.00
CA LEU A 11 0.30 -39.98 -20.15
C LEU A 11 -0.60 -40.37 -18.98
N PRO A 12 -0.79 -41.67 -18.70
CA PRO A 12 -1.56 -42.11 -17.54
C PRO A 12 -0.79 -41.82 -16.26
N LEU A 13 -1.47 -41.22 -15.28
CA LEU A 13 -1.02 -41.10 -13.89
C LEU A 13 -0.77 -42.49 -13.32
N THR A 14 0.50 -42.83 -13.13
CA THR A 14 0.90 -43.89 -12.20
C THR A 14 0.59 -43.44 -10.78
N VAL A 15 -0.42 -44.07 -10.17
CA VAL A 15 -0.72 -43.97 -8.74
C VAL A 15 0.39 -44.73 -8.01
N GLY A 16 1.45 -44.00 -7.64
CA GLY A 16 2.44 -44.46 -6.67
C GLY A 16 1.90 -44.24 -5.26
N ILE A 17 1.80 -45.31 -4.48
CA ILE A 17 1.60 -45.25 -3.03
C ILE A 17 2.91 -44.70 -2.44
N GLY A 18 2.95 -43.41 -2.08
CA GLY A 18 4.11 -42.81 -1.39
C GLY A 18 4.13 -41.29 -1.45
N GLY A 19 3.82 -40.65 -0.31
CA GLY A 19 4.14 -39.27 0.10
C GLY A 19 3.86 -38.12 -0.87
N CYS A 20 2.99 -37.16 -0.51
CA CYS A 20 2.92 -35.92 -1.29
C CYS A 20 4.09 -34.98 -0.98
N THR A 21 4.67 -34.45 -2.06
CA THR A 21 5.73 -33.43 -2.01
C THR A 21 5.10 -32.05 -2.11
N PHE A 22 5.55 -31.12 -1.26
CA PHE A 22 5.10 -29.73 -1.35
C PHE A 22 5.83 -28.99 -2.47
N ASP A 23 5.08 -28.21 -3.26
CA ASP A 23 5.67 -27.27 -4.21
C ASP A 23 6.42 -26.15 -3.46
N ARG A 24 7.45 -25.59 -4.11
CA ARG A 24 8.27 -24.47 -3.59
C ARG A 24 7.52 -23.33 -2.89
N PRO A 25 6.34 -22.83 -3.34
CA PRO A 25 5.64 -21.75 -2.63
C PRO A 25 5.13 -22.12 -1.23
N LEU A 26 4.94 -23.41 -0.93
CA LEU A 26 4.43 -23.88 0.36
C LEU A 26 5.54 -24.34 1.32
N LEU A 27 6.77 -24.47 0.83
CA LEU A 27 7.90 -24.93 1.60
C LEU A 27 8.47 -23.83 2.51
N GLY A 28 8.78 -24.20 3.74
CA GLY A 28 9.50 -23.32 4.66
C GLY A 28 9.01 -23.41 6.10
N GLU A 29 9.50 -22.47 6.91
CA GLU A 29 9.03 -22.25 8.27
C GLU A 29 8.12 -21.01 8.32
N TYR A 30 7.00 -21.17 9.02
CA TYR A 30 5.98 -20.13 9.17
C TYR A 30 5.68 -19.89 10.65
N TYR A 31 5.17 -18.68 10.92
CA TYR A 31 4.66 -18.25 12.20
C TYR A 31 3.21 -17.80 12.07
N SER A 32 2.39 -18.14 13.05
CA SER A 32 1.01 -17.66 13.18
C SER A 32 0.66 -17.46 14.64
N TYR A 33 -0.35 -16.62 14.90
CA TYR A 33 -0.99 -16.51 16.20
C TYR A 33 -2.39 -17.10 16.11
N GLU A 34 -2.65 -18.15 16.87
CA GLU A 34 -3.87 -18.96 16.77
C GLU A 34 -4.47 -19.17 18.15
N ASN A 35 -5.70 -18.69 18.37
CA ASN A 35 -6.45 -18.92 19.62
C ASN A 35 -5.66 -18.57 20.89
N GLY A 36 -4.89 -17.48 20.85
CA GLY A 36 -4.07 -17.04 21.98
C GLY A 36 -2.70 -17.73 22.10
N LEU A 37 -2.36 -18.65 21.19
CA LEU A 37 -1.10 -19.41 21.19
C LEU A 37 -0.20 -19.01 20.04
N GLU A 38 1.11 -19.05 20.30
CA GLU A 38 2.12 -18.89 19.26
C GLU A 38 2.31 -20.23 18.53
N ALA A 39 2.07 -20.23 17.22
CA ALA A 39 2.18 -21.42 16.39
C ALA A 39 3.37 -21.31 15.42
N HIS A 40 4.28 -22.28 15.48
CA HIS A 40 5.39 -22.42 14.54
C HIS A 40 5.16 -23.64 13.66
N SER A 41 4.95 -23.42 12.37
CA SER A 41 4.66 -24.48 11.41
C SER A 41 5.86 -24.67 10.47
N SER A 42 6.22 -25.93 10.19
CA SER A 42 7.27 -26.29 9.23
C SER A 42 6.71 -27.25 8.19
N PHE A 43 6.78 -26.86 6.92
CA PHE A 43 6.39 -27.70 5.77
C PHE A 43 7.66 -28.11 5.02
N LYS A 44 7.93 -29.42 4.98
CA LYS A 44 9.17 -29.98 4.43
C LYS A 44 8.93 -30.65 3.09
N GLU A 45 9.97 -30.70 2.26
CA GLU A 45 9.90 -31.27 0.90
C GLU A 45 9.43 -32.74 0.88
N ASN A 46 9.77 -33.50 1.91
CA ASN A 46 9.35 -34.90 2.07
C ASN A 46 7.88 -35.08 2.52
N GLY A 47 7.10 -34.00 2.62
CA GLY A 47 5.70 -34.02 3.05
C GLY A 47 5.50 -34.01 4.56
N ASP A 48 6.55 -34.04 5.38
CA ASP A 48 6.40 -33.92 6.83
C ASP A 48 5.96 -32.49 7.21
N ILE A 49 5.03 -32.44 8.17
CA ILE A 49 4.50 -31.19 8.73
C ILE A 49 4.64 -31.25 10.25
N ASP A 50 5.29 -30.25 10.82
CA ASP A 50 5.48 -30.11 12.27
C ASP A 50 4.91 -28.75 12.71
N ARG A 51 3.94 -28.76 13.61
CA ARG A 51 3.34 -27.54 14.18
C ARG A 51 3.50 -27.54 15.68
N LEU A 52 4.21 -26.54 16.19
CA LEU A 52 4.51 -26.37 17.62
C LEU A 52 3.69 -25.21 18.17
N PHE A 53 2.96 -25.44 19.26
CA PHE A 53 2.12 -24.44 19.91
C PHE A 53 2.64 -24.09 21.29
N TYR A 54 2.91 -22.82 21.52
CA TYR A 54 3.45 -22.31 22.77
C TYR A 54 2.46 -21.37 23.46
N ARG A 55 2.37 -21.49 24.79
CA ARG A 55 1.71 -20.48 25.62
C ARG A 55 2.75 -19.46 26.04
N ARG A 56 2.34 -18.19 26.05
CA ARG A 56 3.17 -17.09 26.51
C ARG A 56 3.30 -17.11 28.03
N GLU A 57 4.52 -17.17 28.54
CA GLU A 57 4.82 -16.70 29.90
C GLU A 57 5.07 -15.19 29.85
N SER A 58 4.59 -14.47 30.87
CA SER A 58 4.55 -13.01 30.96
C SER A 58 5.88 -12.34 30.58
N GLY A 59 6.03 -11.92 29.32
CA GLY A 59 7.13 -11.06 28.86
C GLY A 59 8.25 -11.70 28.03
N ALA A 60 8.30 -13.03 27.90
CA ALA A 60 9.26 -13.71 27.02
C ALA A 60 8.54 -14.19 25.74
N GLY A 61 9.07 -13.85 24.56
CA GLY A 61 8.61 -14.48 23.31
C GLY A 61 9.03 -15.95 23.31
N ALA A 62 8.15 -16.85 22.91
CA ALA A 62 8.51 -18.27 22.83
C ALA A 62 9.49 -18.48 21.67
N THR A 63 10.76 -18.74 21.97
CA THR A 63 11.74 -19.15 20.96
C THR A 63 11.95 -20.65 21.05
N ARG A 64 12.26 -21.30 19.92
CA ARG A 64 12.60 -22.73 19.89
C ARG A 64 13.85 -23.07 20.74
N LYS A 65 14.64 -22.07 21.13
CA LYS A 65 15.91 -22.22 21.84
C LYS A 65 15.86 -21.80 23.32
N ASP A 66 14.96 -20.90 23.70
CA ASP A 66 14.78 -20.50 25.09
C ASP A 66 13.69 -21.34 25.76
N SER A 67 14.11 -22.04 26.80
CA SER A 67 13.33 -22.84 27.73
C SER A 67 12.25 -22.08 28.51
N GLY A 68 11.89 -20.84 28.13
CA GLY A 68 10.87 -20.01 28.78
C GLY A 68 9.47 -20.10 28.17
N GLY A 69 9.29 -20.73 27.01
CA GLY A 69 7.96 -20.99 26.45
C GLY A 69 7.45 -22.38 26.82
N PHE A 70 6.30 -22.48 27.50
CA PHE A 70 5.68 -23.78 27.75
C PHE A 70 5.04 -24.32 26.47
N LEU A 71 5.62 -25.39 25.91
CA LEU A 71 5.03 -26.12 24.79
C LEU A 71 3.71 -26.72 25.25
N VAL A 72 2.61 -26.24 24.68
CA VAL A 72 1.25 -26.70 25.01
C VAL A 72 0.90 -27.93 24.19
N ASN A 73 1.21 -27.88 22.90
CA ASN A 73 0.88 -28.96 21.97
C ASN A 73 1.90 -29.01 20.83
N ARG A 74 2.06 -30.19 20.25
CA ARG A 74 2.85 -30.43 19.05
C ARG A 74 2.10 -31.38 18.13
N ASP A 75 1.69 -30.86 16.98
CA ASP A 75 1.05 -31.66 15.94
C ASP A 75 2.12 -32.12 14.95
N ILE A 76 2.43 -33.41 14.98
CA ILE A 76 3.35 -34.04 14.04
C ILE A 76 2.52 -34.84 13.05
N GLY A 77 2.61 -34.51 11.77
CA GLY A 77 1.90 -35.27 10.76
C GLY A 77 2.60 -35.25 9.42
N GLU A 78 1.90 -35.81 8.45
CA GLU A 78 2.38 -35.91 7.08
C GLU A 78 1.30 -35.49 6.09
N CYS A 79 1.77 -34.97 4.98
CA CYS A 79 1.00 -34.78 3.77
C CYS A 79 0.60 -36.17 3.25
N PHE A 80 -0.71 -36.47 3.24
CA PHE A 80 -1.25 -37.69 2.65
C PHE A 80 -1.61 -37.49 1.18
N GLN A 81 -2.33 -36.40 0.88
CA GLN A 81 -2.71 -36.02 -0.49
C GLN A 81 -2.68 -34.50 -0.63
N LEU A 82 -2.16 -34.02 -1.76
CA LEU A 82 -2.17 -32.60 -2.12
C LEU A 82 -2.84 -32.45 -3.50
N THR A 83 -3.85 -31.60 -3.60
CA THR A 83 -4.61 -31.37 -4.82
C THR A 83 -4.70 -29.87 -5.09
N LEU A 84 -4.24 -29.43 -6.27
CA LEU A 84 -4.40 -28.04 -6.69
C LEU A 84 -5.83 -27.82 -7.20
N LYS A 85 -6.53 -26.84 -6.62
CA LYS A 85 -7.78 -26.28 -7.15
C LYS A 85 -7.48 -24.97 -7.86
N LEU A 86 -8.50 -24.35 -8.47
CA LEU A 86 -8.36 -23.11 -9.25
C LEU A 86 -7.58 -22.00 -8.52
N ASN A 87 -7.82 -21.81 -7.21
CA ASN A 87 -7.29 -20.67 -6.44
C ASN A 87 -6.57 -21.05 -5.13
N TYR A 88 -6.49 -22.34 -4.80
CA TYR A 88 -5.93 -22.81 -3.52
C TYR A 88 -5.50 -24.29 -3.62
N TYR A 89 -4.72 -24.74 -2.65
CA TYR A 89 -4.35 -26.15 -2.51
C TYR A 89 -5.22 -26.82 -1.45
N GLU A 90 -5.72 -28.01 -1.73
CA GLU A 90 -6.33 -28.91 -0.75
C GLU A 90 -5.29 -29.92 -0.29
N LEU A 91 -4.98 -29.87 1.00
CA LEU A 91 -4.04 -30.76 1.66
C LEU A 91 -4.80 -31.65 2.63
N ILE A 92 -4.72 -32.96 2.43
CA ILE A 92 -5.13 -33.95 3.43
C ILE A 92 -3.93 -34.19 4.34
N TYR A 93 -4.03 -33.68 5.56
CA TYR A 93 -3.08 -33.86 6.63
C TYR A 93 -3.44 -35.10 7.45
N ARG A 94 -2.46 -35.96 7.69
CA ARG A 94 -2.58 -37.10 8.60
C ARG A 94 -1.79 -36.83 9.87
N ASP A 95 -2.47 -36.77 11.00
CA ASP A 95 -1.84 -36.65 12.30
C ASP A 95 -1.24 -38.00 12.72
N LYS A 96 0.08 -38.04 12.97
CA LYS A 96 0.79 -39.25 13.41
C LYS A 96 0.51 -39.60 14.87
N SER A 97 0.07 -38.63 15.67
CA SER A 97 -0.19 -38.79 17.11
C SER A 97 -1.62 -39.25 17.40
N GLN A 98 -2.61 -38.69 16.70
CA GLN A 98 -4.04 -38.96 16.94
C GLN A 98 -4.66 -39.92 15.91
N SER A 99 -3.89 -40.40 14.92
CA SER A 99 -4.39 -41.26 13.83
C SER A 99 -5.63 -40.73 13.12
N CYS A 100 -5.77 -39.39 13.02
CA CYS A 100 -6.89 -38.75 12.34
C CYS A 100 -6.45 -37.96 11.11
N PHE A 101 -7.43 -37.63 10.27
CA PHE A 101 -7.22 -36.80 9.09
C PHE A 101 -7.88 -35.44 9.26
N GLN A 102 -7.24 -34.41 8.72
CA GLN A 102 -7.77 -33.06 8.60
C GLN A 102 -7.57 -32.58 7.16
N CYS A 103 -8.53 -31.84 6.62
CA CYS A 103 -8.34 -31.12 5.38
C CYS A 103 -7.87 -29.70 5.67
N TYR A 104 -6.88 -29.23 4.91
CA TYR A 104 -6.36 -27.88 4.90
C TYR A 104 -6.61 -27.26 3.54
N GLN A 105 -7.29 -26.11 3.49
CA GLN A 105 -7.37 -25.27 2.30
C GLN A 105 -6.30 -24.19 2.41
N MET A 106 -5.28 -24.24 1.55
CA MET A 106 -4.11 -23.36 1.59
C MET A 106 -4.14 -22.36 0.43
N PHE A 107 -4.23 -21.08 0.75
CA PHE A 107 -4.26 -19.97 -0.19
C PHE A 107 -2.90 -19.29 -0.20
N ASN A 108 -2.17 -19.44 -1.29
CA ASN A 108 -0.91 -18.74 -1.51
C ASN A 108 -1.19 -17.27 -1.88
N ARG A 109 -1.14 -16.36 -0.90
CA ARG A 109 -1.49 -14.95 -1.11
C ARG A 109 -0.33 -14.16 -1.69
N THR A 110 0.84 -14.32 -1.10
CA THR A 110 2.08 -13.68 -1.53
C THR A 110 3.24 -14.62 -1.28
N LYS A 111 4.44 -14.27 -1.77
CA LYS A 111 5.67 -15.04 -1.51
C LYS A 111 5.93 -15.30 -0.02
N ASN A 112 5.46 -14.42 0.86
CA ASN A 112 5.69 -14.51 2.30
C ASN A 112 4.47 -14.94 3.11
N ILE A 113 3.28 -14.96 2.51
CA ILE A 113 2.01 -15.10 3.24
C ILE A 113 1.16 -16.22 2.64
N ILE A 114 0.82 -17.18 3.50
CA ILE A 114 -0.15 -18.24 3.20
C ILE A 114 -1.32 -18.06 4.16
N GLN A 115 -2.54 -18.18 3.66
CA GLN A 115 -3.72 -18.30 4.51
C GLN A 115 -4.23 -19.74 4.50
N ILE A 116 -4.60 -20.27 5.65
CA ILE A 116 -5.16 -21.62 5.77
C ILE A 116 -6.53 -21.60 6.43
N ARG A 117 -7.38 -22.52 6.00
CA ARG A 117 -8.56 -23.00 6.73
C ARG A 117 -8.41 -24.49 6.96
N LYS A 118 -8.94 -24.99 8.08
CA LYS A 118 -8.82 -26.41 8.44
C LYS A 118 -10.17 -26.98 8.86
N SER A 119 -10.39 -28.26 8.54
CA SER A 119 -11.52 -29.01 9.07
C SER A 119 -11.26 -29.45 10.51
N SER A 120 -12.31 -29.91 11.19
CA SER A 120 -12.15 -30.72 12.40
C SER A 120 -11.42 -32.03 12.09
N CYS A 121 -10.83 -32.63 13.13
CA CYS A 121 -10.23 -33.96 13.07
C CYS A 121 -11.35 -35.00 12.84
N GLY A 122 -11.26 -35.73 11.73
CA GLY A 122 -12.21 -36.79 11.38
C GLY A 122 -11.61 -38.16 11.62
N GLU A 123 -12.34 -39.02 12.34
CA GLU A 123 -12.00 -40.44 12.49
C GLU A 123 -12.54 -41.26 11.31
N THR A 124 -11.71 -42.20 10.87
CA THR A 124 -11.71 -42.71 9.49
C THR A 124 -12.46 -44.02 9.37
N THR A 125 -13.76 -44.05 9.64
CA THR A 125 -14.59 -45.23 9.31
C THR A 125 -15.99 -44.83 8.85
N SER A 126 -16.25 -44.94 7.56
CA SER A 126 -17.63 -45.02 7.06
C SER A 126 -18.13 -46.44 7.34
N LEU A 127 -19.17 -46.57 8.17
CA LEU A 127 -19.75 -47.85 8.62
C LEU A 127 -20.32 -48.74 7.50
N VAL A 128 -20.31 -48.28 6.23
CA VAL A 128 -20.99 -48.95 5.11
C VAL A 128 -20.03 -49.31 3.97
N THR A 129 -18.94 -48.56 3.79
CA THR A 129 -17.96 -48.77 2.73
C THR A 129 -16.59 -48.41 3.28
N ASN A 130 -15.67 -49.37 3.42
CA ASN A 130 -14.29 -49.18 3.86
C ASN A 130 -13.42 -48.32 2.87
N GLN A 131 -13.99 -47.26 2.28
CA GLN A 131 -13.33 -46.35 1.35
C GLN A 131 -13.47 -44.91 1.84
N MET A 132 -12.33 -44.22 1.98
CA MET A 132 -12.24 -42.85 2.47
C MET A 132 -12.81 -41.85 1.46
N ASN A 133 -13.78 -41.04 1.87
CA ASN A 133 -14.27 -39.92 1.07
C ASN A 133 -13.61 -38.61 1.53
N PHE A 134 -12.36 -38.37 1.10
CA PHE A 134 -11.61 -37.16 1.46
C PHE A 134 -12.28 -35.86 0.97
N ASP A 135 -13.08 -35.92 -0.08
CA ASP A 135 -13.85 -34.77 -0.58
C ASP A 135 -14.87 -34.30 0.47
N GLU A 136 -15.46 -35.22 1.24
CA GLU A 136 -16.42 -34.88 2.30
C GLU A 136 -15.74 -34.18 3.49
N LEU A 137 -14.52 -34.61 3.84
CA LEU A 137 -13.71 -33.97 4.86
C LEU A 137 -13.39 -32.51 4.48
N CYS A 138 -13.00 -32.25 3.24
CA CYS A 138 -12.72 -30.89 2.78
C CYS A 138 -13.99 -30.02 2.64
N ARG A 139 -15.13 -30.62 2.31
CA ARG A 139 -16.43 -29.92 2.28
C ARG A 139 -16.96 -29.54 3.66
N SER A 140 -16.45 -30.17 4.72
CA SER A 140 -16.81 -29.81 6.10
C SER A 140 -16.26 -28.44 6.54
N ILE A 141 -15.32 -27.88 5.79
CA ILE A 141 -14.77 -26.55 6.07
C ILE A 141 -15.81 -25.50 5.69
N ASP A 142 -16.28 -24.75 6.69
CA ASP A 142 -17.17 -23.63 6.48
C ASP A 142 -16.48 -22.55 5.63
N GLU A 143 -17.12 -22.14 4.53
CA GLU A 143 -16.64 -21.06 3.67
C GLU A 143 -16.57 -19.70 4.38
N GLN A 144 -17.30 -19.53 5.48
CA GLN A 144 -17.28 -18.35 6.34
C GLN A 144 -16.27 -18.46 7.49
N SER A 145 -15.59 -19.60 7.66
CA SER A 145 -14.58 -19.76 8.70
C SER A 145 -13.43 -18.76 8.53
N GLU A 146 -12.90 -18.30 9.66
CA GLU A 146 -11.79 -17.36 9.67
C GLU A 146 -10.51 -17.98 9.11
N PHE A 147 -9.74 -17.15 8.39
CA PHE A 147 -8.44 -17.56 7.87
C PHE A 147 -7.36 -17.44 8.95
N ILE A 148 -6.61 -18.52 9.14
CA ILE A 148 -5.35 -18.47 9.87
C ILE A 148 -4.28 -17.95 8.92
N THR A 149 -3.57 -16.89 9.31
CA THR A 149 -2.51 -16.31 8.47
C THR A 149 -1.13 -16.78 8.92
N LEU A 150 -0.41 -17.42 8.00
CA LEU A 150 0.93 -17.93 8.19
C LEU A 150 1.95 -16.96 7.57
N PHE A 151 2.86 -16.44 8.39
CA PHE A 151 3.94 -15.54 8.01
C PHE A 151 5.24 -16.32 7.84
N SER A 152 5.86 -16.24 6.66
CA SER A 152 7.17 -16.85 6.43
C SER A 152 8.21 -16.26 7.38
N LYS A 153 8.99 -17.13 8.03
CA LYS A 153 10.11 -16.71 8.89
C LYS A 153 11.31 -16.22 8.08
N SER A 154 11.48 -16.75 6.86
CA SER A 154 12.53 -16.38 5.90
C SER A 154 11.97 -15.43 4.84
N TYR A 155 11.24 -14.40 5.29
CA TYR A 155 10.54 -13.49 4.40
C TYR A 155 11.48 -12.60 3.58
N SER A 156 11.07 -12.24 2.36
CA SER A 156 11.72 -11.22 1.53
C SER A 156 10.90 -9.94 1.46
N ALA A 157 11.58 -8.82 1.21
CA ALA A 157 10.93 -7.52 1.10
C ALA A 157 10.07 -7.42 -0.16
N GLU A 158 8.82 -6.96 -0.01
CA GLU A 158 7.86 -6.74 -1.09
C GLU A 158 7.46 -5.26 -1.18
N GLU A 159 6.88 -4.83 -2.30
CA GLU A 159 6.51 -3.42 -2.49
C GLU A 159 5.23 -3.03 -1.72
N CYS A 160 5.31 -1.96 -0.92
CA CYS A 160 4.22 -1.36 -0.14
C CYS A 160 3.30 -0.45 -0.98
N ARG A 161 3.75 0.00 -2.16
CA ARG A 161 3.13 1.09 -2.95
C ARG A 161 1.67 0.85 -3.29
N ALA A 162 1.26 -0.41 -3.41
CA ALA A 162 -0.13 -0.79 -3.66
C ALA A 162 -1.08 -0.44 -2.50
N THR A 163 -0.56 -0.33 -1.28
CA THR A 163 -1.35 -0.04 -0.07
C THR A 163 -1.06 1.35 0.47
N ILE A 164 0.23 1.69 0.62
CA ILE A 164 0.66 2.93 1.24
C ILE A 164 1.87 3.46 0.49
N TYR A 165 1.80 4.73 0.11
CA TYR A 165 2.90 5.46 -0.51
C TYR A 165 2.74 6.93 -0.17
N GLY A 166 3.76 7.55 0.42
CA GLY A 166 3.70 8.96 0.75
C GLY A 166 4.09 9.31 2.17
N THR A 167 3.84 10.58 2.50
CA THR A 167 4.10 11.16 3.81
C THR A 167 2.80 11.62 4.45
N TYR A 168 2.49 11.11 5.63
CA TYR A 168 1.23 11.36 6.31
C TYR A 168 1.46 11.69 7.78
N HIS A 169 0.62 12.57 8.31
CA HIS A 169 0.33 12.60 9.73
C HIS A 169 -0.74 11.53 10.00
N PHE A 170 -0.73 10.91 11.18
CA PHE A 170 -1.78 9.97 11.55
C PHE A 170 -2.25 10.17 12.98
N THR A 171 -3.55 9.94 13.18
CA THR A 171 -4.16 9.78 14.49
C THR A 171 -4.40 8.31 14.75
N TYR A 172 -4.33 7.88 16.01
CA TYR A 172 -4.57 6.48 16.36
C TYR A 172 -5.43 6.31 17.62
N GLU A 173 -6.14 5.20 17.69
CA GLU A 173 -7.00 4.80 18.81
C GLU A 173 -6.84 3.30 19.06
N PHE A 174 -6.65 2.91 20.33
CA PHE A 174 -6.60 1.51 20.75
C PHE A 174 -7.91 1.12 21.40
N ARG A 175 -8.58 0.10 20.86
CA ARG A 175 -9.87 -0.36 21.36
C ARG A 175 -9.81 -0.86 22.81
N GLU A 176 -8.72 -1.55 23.18
CA GLU A 176 -8.50 -2.09 24.52
C GLU A 176 -7.94 -1.05 25.51
N GLY A 177 -7.47 0.10 25.01
CA GLY A 177 -6.72 1.08 25.76
C GLY A 177 -7.54 2.19 26.42
N GLY A 178 -8.87 2.16 26.29
CA GLY A 178 -9.77 3.22 26.75
C GLY A 178 -10.26 4.13 25.62
N ILE A 179 -11.24 4.97 25.93
CA ILE A 179 -11.92 5.85 24.95
C ILE A 179 -11.02 7.05 24.64
N GLY A 180 -10.64 7.22 23.38
CA GLY A 180 -10.07 8.47 22.89
C GLY A 180 -9.07 8.33 21.74
N ILE A 181 -9.07 9.33 20.88
CA ILE A 181 -8.21 9.41 19.71
C ILE A 181 -6.94 10.19 20.09
N CYS A 182 -5.76 9.59 19.90
CA CYS A 182 -4.50 10.30 20.04
C CYS A 182 -4.16 11.00 18.72
N ASP A 183 -4.24 12.33 18.76
CA ASP A 183 -3.73 13.22 17.73
C ASP A 183 -2.51 13.96 18.27
N ASN A 184 -1.32 13.48 17.90
CA ASN A 184 -0.06 14.11 18.24
C ASN A 184 0.68 14.53 16.95
N PRO A 185 1.14 15.78 16.79
CA PRO A 185 1.81 16.25 15.59
C PRO A 185 3.13 15.53 15.27
N THR A 186 3.73 14.84 16.24
CA THR A 186 4.91 14.00 16.02
C THR A 186 4.57 12.64 15.40
N SER A 187 3.30 12.23 15.45
CA SER A 187 2.81 11.00 14.82
C SER A 187 2.87 11.13 13.30
N ARG A 188 3.74 10.33 12.66
CA ARG A 188 4.02 10.40 11.23
C ARG A 188 4.18 9.02 10.62
N LEU A 189 3.55 8.82 9.47
CA LEU A 189 3.73 7.66 8.61
C LEU A 189 4.50 8.10 7.37
N ILE A 190 5.64 7.47 7.11
CA ILE A 190 6.51 7.78 5.97
C ILE A 190 6.74 6.48 5.20
N SER A 191 6.14 6.36 4.02
CA SER A 191 6.33 5.23 3.10
C SER A 191 6.90 5.77 1.79
N CYS A 192 8.19 6.05 1.83
CA CYS A 192 8.92 6.63 0.71
C CYS A 192 10.06 5.69 0.30
N PRO A 193 10.35 5.58 -1.01
CA PRO A 193 11.50 4.82 -1.46
C PRO A 193 12.77 5.44 -0.84
N ASP A 194 13.67 4.58 -0.36
CA ASP A 194 14.98 5.04 0.07
C ASP A 194 15.69 5.73 -1.11
N PRO A 195 16.40 6.85 -0.88
CA PRO A 195 17.15 7.52 -1.92
C PRO A 195 18.32 6.61 -2.36
N GLY A 196 18.07 5.78 -3.37
CA GLY A 196 19.00 4.86 -4.01
C GLY A 196 19.01 5.02 -5.53
N THR A 197 19.71 4.13 -6.23
CA THR A 197 19.94 4.21 -7.69
C THR A 197 18.63 4.46 -8.46
N PRO A 198 18.66 5.33 -9.50
CA PRO A 198 17.46 5.77 -10.22
C PRO A 198 16.65 4.66 -10.92
N PHE A 199 17.11 3.41 -10.85
CA PHE A 199 16.52 2.24 -11.49
C PHE A 199 15.83 1.27 -10.51
N GLU A 200 16.01 1.41 -9.18
CA GLU A 200 15.46 0.51 -8.17
C GLU A 200 14.87 1.26 -6.96
N SER A 201 13.99 2.24 -7.21
CA SER A 201 13.22 2.91 -6.15
C SER A 201 12.06 2.03 -5.64
N ILE A 202 12.40 0.88 -5.07
CA ILE A 202 11.41 -0.07 -4.56
C ILE A 202 10.96 0.40 -3.17
N ASN A 203 9.67 0.73 -3.01
CA ASN A 203 9.09 1.10 -1.73
C ASN A 203 8.84 -0.17 -0.91
N GLN A 204 9.86 -0.70 -0.25
CA GLN A 204 9.77 -1.96 0.51
C GLN A 204 9.53 -1.76 2.02
N ARG A 205 9.70 -0.53 2.48
CA ARG A 205 9.69 -0.17 3.90
C ARG A 205 8.86 1.07 4.13
N PHE A 206 8.25 1.14 5.31
CA PHE A 206 7.62 2.35 5.80
C PHE A 206 7.88 2.51 7.29
N ARG A 207 7.97 3.75 7.73
CA ARG A 207 8.17 4.12 9.13
C ARG A 207 6.87 4.64 9.70
N MET A 208 6.48 4.14 10.87
CA MET A 208 5.41 4.71 11.69
C MET A 208 6.01 5.20 13.01
N LYS A 209 6.03 6.51 13.19
CA LYS A 209 6.41 7.15 14.45
C LYS A 209 5.14 7.49 15.20
N TYR A 210 4.97 6.95 16.41
CA TYR A 210 3.88 7.24 17.34
C TYR A 210 4.33 8.32 18.31
N GLY A 211 3.49 9.32 18.52
CA GLY A 211 3.65 10.32 19.55
C GLY A 211 2.77 10.03 20.76
N TYR A 212 3.30 10.23 21.96
CA TYR A 212 2.57 10.11 23.22
C TYR A 212 1.56 11.26 23.43
N CYS A 213 0.33 10.92 23.82
CA CYS A 213 -0.73 11.87 24.18
C CYS A 213 -0.93 11.87 25.70
N LYS A 214 -0.58 12.97 26.38
CA LYS A 214 -0.66 13.09 27.86
C LYS A 214 -2.03 12.76 28.47
N TYR A 215 -3.10 12.93 27.71
CA TYR A 215 -4.48 12.69 28.15
C TYR A 215 -4.96 11.23 27.92
N LEU A 216 -4.13 10.37 27.32
CA LEU A 216 -4.46 8.98 27.01
C LEU A 216 -3.39 8.03 27.55
N THR A 217 -3.78 7.17 28.49
CA THR A 217 -2.90 6.16 29.09
C THR A 217 -2.45 5.08 28.12
N SER A 218 -3.23 4.84 27.06
CA SER A 218 -2.92 3.87 26.00
C SER A 218 -1.99 4.42 24.92
N SER A 219 -1.74 5.72 24.91
CA SER A 219 -0.80 6.33 23.97
C SER A 219 0.64 6.09 24.40
N PHE A 220 1.56 6.05 23.43
CA PHE A 220 2.97 5.83 23.70
C PHE A 220 3.85 6.48 22.62
N ASP A 221 5.11 6.72 22.96
CA ASP A 221 6.14 7.05 22.00
C ASP A 221 6.76 5.75 21.45
N ALA A 222 6.73 5.58 20.13
CA ALA A 222 7.43 4.50 19.46
C ALA A 222 7.86 4.92 18.07
N ASP A 223 8.89 4.28 17.55
CA ASP A 223 9.32 4.44 16.17
C ASP A 223 9.50 3.04 15.59
N GLN A 224 8.58 2.67 14.70
CA GLN A 224 8.49 1.37 14.07
C GLN A 224 8.99 1.48 12.63
N LEU A 225 9.97 0.64 12.27
CA LEU A 225 10.40 0.48 10.89
C LEU A 225 9.80 -0.82 10.37
N ASN A 226 8.83 -0.73 9.47
CA ASN A 226 8.07 -1.86 8.98
C ASN A 226 8.50 -2.21 7.56
N GLN A 227 8.82 -3.48 7.33
CA GLN A 227 9.07 -4.05 6.01
C GLN A 227 7.79 -4.71 5.50
N CYS A 228 7.40 -4.42 4.26
CA CYS A 228 6.23 -5.04 3.66
C CYS A 228 6.51 -6.48 3.25
N LEU A 229 5.56 -7.36 3.56
CA LEU A 229 5.56 -8.79 3.21
C LEU A 229 4.61 -9.10 2.04
N GLY A 230 3.78 -8.12 1.69
CA GLY A 230 2.88 -8.15 0.55
C GLY A 230 1.45 -7.75 0.92
N SER A 231 0.60 -7.60 -0.09
CA SER A 231 -0.81 -7.23 0.06
C SER A 231 -1.69 -8.06 -0.86
N TRP A 232 -2.94 -8.30 -0.45
CA TRP A 232 -3.93 -9.03 -1.24
C TRP A 232 -5.34 -8.47 -1.01
N LEU A 233 -6.20 -8.72 -1.99
CA LEU A 233 -7.61 -8.37 -1.92
C LEU A 233 -8.39 -9.49 -1.23
N THR A 234 -9.30 -9.08 -0.35
CA THR A 234 -10.34 -9.94 0.23
C THR A 234 -11.56 -9.97 -0.68
N ASN A 235 -12.43 -10.97 -0.50
CA ASN A 235 -13.66 -11.10 -1.27
C ASN A 235 -14.59 -9.87 -1.10
N ASP A 236 -14.53 -9.21 0.06
CA ASP A 236 -15.33 -8.02 0.38
C ASP A 236 -14.75 -6.71 -0.20
N GLY A 237 -13.66 -6.81 -0.97
CA GLY A 237 -13.00 -5.65 -1.58
C GLY A 237 -12.06 -4.87 -0.66
N ASN A 238 -11.84 -5.35 0.57
CA ASN A 238 -10.79 -4.80 1.45
C ASN A 238 -9.40 -5.25 0.98
N ILE A 239 -8.40 -4.41 1.23
CA ILE A 239 -6.98 -4.69 0.99
C ILE A 239 -6.34 -5.00 2.34
N ILE A 240 -5.80 -6.20 2.50
CA ILE A 240 -4.98 -6.57 3.66
C ILE A 240 -3.52 -6.51 3.26
N THR A 241 -2.70 -5.93 4.14
CA THR A 241 -1.26 -5.79 3.98
C THR A 241 -0.55 -6.34 5.19
N ALA A 242 0.31 -7.32 4.96
CA ALA A 242 1.15 -7.91 5.99
C ALA A 242 2.50 -7.19 6.02
N PHE A 243 3.01 -6.94 7.22
CA PHE A 243 4.32 -6.30 7.42
C PHE A 243 5.02 -6.85 8.66
N ALA A 244 6.34 -6.70 8.67
CA ALA A 244 7.22 -7.10 9.76
C ALA A 244 7.95 -5.87 10.33
N ASN A 245 7.91 -5.67 11.63
CA ASN A 245 8.70 -4.64 12.30
C ASN A 245 10.18 -5.07 12.38
N GLU A 246 11.05 -4.42 11.63
CA GLU A 246 12.48 -4.73 11.55
C GLU A 246 13.24 -4.40 12.85
N ARG A 247 12.69 -3.52 13.71
CA ARG A 247 13.32 -3.19 14.99
C ARG A 247 13.11 -4.26 16.05
N VAL A 248 12.18 -5.18 15.82
CA VAL A 248 11.96 -6.33 16.69
C VAL A 248 12.95 -7.42 16.30
N GLY A 249 13.70 -7.93 17.28
CA GLY A 249 14.69 -8.99 17.08
C GLY A 249 14.11 -10.23 16.41
N SER A 250 14.97 -11.01 15.74
CA SER A 250 14.60 -12.19 14.93
C SER A 250 13.84 -13.28 15.69
N GLU A 251 13.84 -13.24 17.01
CA GLU A 251 13.28 -14.27 17.87
C GLU A 251 11.92 -13.90 18.47
N ARG A 252 11.52 -12.62 18.42
CA ARG A 252 10.22 -12.14 18.96
C ARG A 252 9.16 -12.05 17.86
N TRP A 253 8.83 -13.19 17.27
CA TRP A 253 7.88 -13.27 16.14
C TRP A 253 6.51 -12.66 16.45
N TYR A 254 6.04 -12.84 17.68
CA TYR A 254 4.80 -12.26 18.20
C TYR A 254 4.72 -10.74 18.11
N ASP A 255 5.81 -10.02 18.34
CA ASP A 255 5.85 -8.55 18.26
C ASP A 255 6.21 -8.05 16.87
N LYS A 256 6.69 -8.96 16.01
CA LYS A 256 7.26 -8.64 14.72
C LYS A 256 6.21 -8.52 13.64
N PHE A 257 5.31 -9.50 13.52
CA PHE A 257 4.38 -9.58 12.40
C PHE A 257 3.03 -8.94 12.71
N ARG A 258 2.53 -8.14 11.79
CA ARG A 258 1.23 -7.45 11.90
C ARG A 258 0.55 -7.40 10.54
N CYS A 259 -0.76 -7.17 10.59
CA CYS A 259 -1.58 -6.90 9.43
C CYS A 259 -2.20 -5.52 9.53
N MET A 260 -2.50 -4.94 8.38
CA MET A 260 -3.31 -3.74 8.31
C MET A 260 -4.30 -3.86 7.17
N LEU A 261 -5.52 -3.41 7.41
CA LEU A 261 -6.65 -3.50 6.50
C LEU A 261 -7.08 -2.10 6.11
N THR A 262 -7.27 -1.87 4.81
CA THR A 262 -7.82 -0.64 4.25
C THR A 262 -8.75 -0.94 3.08
N ARG A 263 -9.32 0.12 2.49
CA ARG A 263 -10.22 0.05 1.36
C ARG A 263 -9.79 1.00 0.24
N LYS A 264 -10.01 0.57 -1.01
CA LYS A 264 -9.65 1.36 -2.20
C LYS A 264 -10.44 2.67 -2.30
N ASP A 265 -11.67 2.69 -1.80
CA ASP A 265 -12.56 3.86 -1.77
C ASP A 265 -12.37 4.74 -0.52
N GLN A 266 -11.82 4.19 0.56
CA GLN A 266 -11.54 4.93 1.81
C GLN A 266 -10.08 4.78 2.24
N PRO A 267 -9.11 5.26 1.44
CA PRO A 267 -7.68 5.04 1.71
C PRO A 267 -7.13 5.87 2.87
N GLN A 268 -7.98 6.55 3.65
CA GLN A 268 -7.59 7.29 4.85
C GLN A 268 -7.68 6.43 6.12
N TRP A 269 -8.55 5.43 6.10
CA TRP A 269 -8.87 4.63 7.28
C TRP A 269 -8.15 3.30 7.19
N PHE A 270 -7.52 2.94 8.30
CA PHE A 270 -6.78 1.71 8.45
C PHE A 270 -7.12 1.08 9.79
N ALA A 271 -7.29 -0.24 9.77
CA ALA A 271 -7.34 -1.06 10.96
C ALA A 271 -6.08 -1.90 11.02
N LYS A 272 -5.36 -1.85 12.14
CA LYS A 272 -4.10 -2.57 12.37
C LYS A 272 -4.30 -3.61 13.46
N SER A 273 -3.75 -4.80 13.24
CA SER A 273 -3.86 -5.90 14.20
C SER A 273 -2.94 -5.67 15.39
N LEU A 274 -3.30 -6.23 16.56
CA LEU A 274 -2.40 -6.23 17.72
C LEU A 274 -1.32 -7.31 17.63
N PHE A 275 -1.59 -8.40 16.89
CA PHE A 275 -0.73 -9.58 16.78
C PHE A 275 -0.61 -10.05 15.33
N ALA A 276 0.07 -11.18 15.11
CA ALA A 276 0.20 -11.85 13.82
C ALA A 276 -1.09 -12.58 13.40
N GLU A 277 -2.22 -11.87 13.46
CA GLU A 277 -3.56 -12.39 13.21
C GLU A 277 -4.36 -11.39 12.38
N CYS A 278 -4.48 -11.66 11.07
CA CYS A 278 -5.21 -10.79 10.16
C CYS A 278 -6.74 -10.97 10.23
N SER A 279 -7.22 -12.12 10.73
CA SER A 279 -8.67 -12.42 10.85
C SER A 279 -9.38 -11.46 11.80
N SER A 280 -8.66 -10.92 12.80
CA SER A 280 -9.16 -9.89 13.72
C SER A 280 -9.56 -8.57 13.06
N LEU A 281 -9.25 -8.38 11.77
CA LEU A 281 -9.55 -7.16 11.01
C LEU A 281 -10.78 -7.36 10.12
N SER A 282 -11.93 -6.85 10.57
CA SER A 282 -13.19 -6.94 9.82
C SER A 282 -13.43 -5.73 8.90
N SER A 283 -13.06 -4.52 9.33
CA SER A 283 -13.24 -3.30 8.53
C SER A 283 -12.15 -2.26 8.81
N PRO A 284 -11.92 -1.28 7.92
CA PRO A 284 -10.92 -0.23 8.16
C PRO A 284 -11.26 0.69 9.34
N THR A 285 -12.52 0.69 9.77
CA THR A 285 -13.04 1.55 10.84
C THR A 285 -13.22 0.83 12.17
N ASP A 286 -13.20 -0.50 12.15
CA ASP A 286 -13.39 -1.38 13.30
C ASP A 286 -12.25 -2.40 13.34
N GLY A 287 -11.31 -2.16 14.25
CA GLY A 287 -10.17 -3.03 14.49
C GLY A 287 -9.51 -2.73 15.84
N PRO A 288 -8.54 -3.56 16.25
CA PRO A 288 -7.87 -3.40 17.54
C PRO A 288 -7.14 -2.05 17.69
N GLU A 289 -6.45 -1.65 16.63
CA GLU A 289 -5.86 -0.33 16.49
C GLU A 289 -6.43 0.34 15.25
N LYS A 290 -7.02 1.51 15.42
CA LYS A 290 -7.57 2.31 14.35
C LYS A 290 -6.61 3.44 14.02
N VAL A 291 -6.28 3.59 12.76
CA VAL A 291 -5.33 4.58 12.25
C VAL A 291 -6.01 5.40 11.15
N ILE A 292 -5.99 6.72 11.28
CA ILE A 292 -6.51 7.64 10.26
C ILE A 292 -5.35 8.49 9.76
N ILE A 293 -5.08 8.45 8.46
CA ILE A 293 -3.97 9.19 7.86
C ILE A 293 -4.45 10.46 7.16
N THR A 294 -3.67 11.54 7.30
CA THR A 294 -3.88 12.82 6.61
C THR A 294 -2.59 13.18 5.86
N PRO A 295 -2.65 13.44 4.54
CA PRO A 295 -1.47 13.77 3.75
C PRO A 295 -0.86 15.09 4.22
N ILE A 296 0.46 15.09 4.42
CA ILE A 296 1.20 16.28 4.84
C ILE A 296 2.29 16.63 3.85
N ILE A 297 2.83 17.84 3.98
CA ILE A 297 4.08 18.23 3.34
C ILE A 297 5.21 17.83 4.30
N PRO A 298 6.17 16.97 3.90
CA PRO A 298 7.25 16.55 4.79
C PRO A 298 8.14 17.72 5.24
N GLU A 299 8.43 18.64 4.31
CA GLU A 299 9.23 19.83 4.53
C GLU A 299 8.68 20.96 3.66
N GLU A 300 8.28 22.07 4.29
CA GLU A 300 7.85 23.26 3.57
C GLU A 300 9.07 23.97 2.98
N PRO A 301 9.17 24.11 1.65
CA PRO A 301 10.31 24.75 1.02
C PRO A 301 10.28 26.26 1.28
N ILE A 302 11.44 26.84 1.55
CA ILE A 302 11.60 28.28 1.73
C ILE A 302 11.69 28.95 0.36
N ALA A 303 10.99 30.07 0.18
CA ALA A 303 11.07 30.87 -1.04
C ALA A 303 12.35 31.73 -1.05
N SER A 304 13.04 31.76 -2.19
CA SER A 304 14.22 32.62 -2.41
C SER A 304 14.00 33.67 -3.50
N CYS A 305 12.80 33.72 -4.08
CA CYS A 305 12.39 34.78 -5.00
C CYS A 305 10.90 35.11 -4.88
N TYR A 306 10.47 36.13 -5.64
CA TYR A 306 9.10 36.61 -5.65
C TYR A 306 8.48 36.55 -7.06
N PHE A 307 7.20 36.20 -7.12
CA PHE A 307 6.36 36.39 -8.29
C PHE A 307 5.92 37.85 -8.39
N PRO A 308 5.81 38.40 -9.61
CA PRO A 308 5.31 39.76 -9.81
C PRO A 308 3.87 39.93 -9.31
N SER A 309 3.54 41.12 -8.81
CA SER A 309 2.20 41.45 -8.32
C SER A 309 1.11 41.36 -9.38
N ASN A 310 1.44 41.44 -10.67
CA ASN A 310 0.45 41.29 -11.74
C ASN A 310 -0.05 39.84 -11.89
N LEU A 311 0.67 38.85 -11.38
CA LEU A 311 0.28 37.42 -11.43
C LEU A 311 -0.55 37.01 -10.21
N THR A 312 -0.54 37.80 -9.13
CA THR A 312 -1.21 37.41 -7.90
C THR A 312 -2.73 37.45 -8.06
N GLY A 313 -3.40 36.54 -7.36
CA GLY A 313 -4.86 36.39 -7.44
C GLY A 313 -5.29 34.93 -7.39
N GLN A 314 -6.60 34.74 -7.53
CA GLN A 314 -7.22 33.43 -7.69
C GLN A 314 -7.50 33.18 -9.17
N TRP A 315 -7.17 31.99 -9.62
CA TRP A 315 -7.20 31.59 -11.01
C TRP A 315 -7.79 30.19 -11.17
N ILE A 316 -8.32 29.90 -12.34
CA ILE A 316 -8.77 28.58 -12.76
C ILE A 316 -7.81 28.08 -13.84
N ASN A 317 -7.25 26.90 -13.62
CA ASN A 317 -6.41 26.23 -14.60
C ASN A 317 -7.23 25.37 -15.55
N THR A 318 -7.37 25.83 -16.79
CA THR A 318 -8.13 25.12 -17.83
C THR A 318 -7.42 23.86 -18.33
N ALA A 319 -6.12 23.72 -18.07
CA ALA A 319 -5.34 22.55 -18.49
C ALA A 319 -5.47 21.36 -17.53
N ASN A 320 -5.97 21.55 -16.31
CA ASN A 320 -6.01 20.52 -15.28
C ASN A 320 -7.39 20.45 -14.59
N VAL A 321 -8.39 19.87 -15.27
CA VAL A 321 -9.75 19.62 -14.73
C VAL A 321 -10.34 20.85 -14.00
N ASN A 322 -10.10 22.05 -14.52
CA ASN A 322 -10.48 23.33 -13.91
C ASN A 322 -10.02 23.46 -12.44
N ALA A 323 -8.76 23.11 -12.18
CA ALA A 323 -8.14 23.24 -10.86
C ALA A 323 -8.13 24.70 -10.40
N ARG A 324 -8.35 24.90 -9.09
CA ARG A 324 -8.23 26.23 -8.48
C ARG A 324 -6.76 26.51 -8.20
N VAL A 325 -6.30 27.68 -8.58
CA VAL A 325 -4.90 28.11 -8.42
C VAL A 325 -4.86 29.43 -7.68
N LEU A 326 -4.14 29.49 -6.56
CA LEU A 326 -3.90 30.72 -5.80
C LEU A 326 -2.44 31.12 -5.98
N ILE A 327 -2.21 32.29 -6.57
CA ILE A 327 -0.87 32.85 -6.76
C ILE A 327 -0.69 33.97 -5.74
N ASN A 328 0.29 33.83 -4.85
CA ASN A 328 0.74 34.90 -3.97
C ASN A 328 2.15 35.35 -4.39
N SER A 329 2.81 36.20 -3.60
CA SER A 329 4.12 36.75 -3.95
C SER A 329 5.26 35.72 -3.95
N THR A 330 5.10 34.54 -3.35
CA THR A 330 6.18 33.55 -3.18
C THR A 330 5.80 32.12 -3.59
N HIS A 331 4.51 31.83 -3.67
CA HIS A 331 3.92 30.50 -3.87
C HIS A 331 2.81 30.54 -4.92
N ILE A 332 2.70 29.44 -5.66
CA ILE A 332 1.52 29.07 -6.42
C ILE A 332 0.94 27.81 -5.78
N HIS A 333 -0.29 27.88 -5.28
CA HIS A 333 -1.01 26.76 -4.68
C HIS A 333 -2.08 26.27 -5.65
N GLU A 334 -1.89 25.07 -6.20
CA GLU A 334 -2.80 24.43 -7.14
C GLU A 334 -3.58 23.31 -6.45
N ILE A 335 -4.90 23.39 -6.53
CA ILE A 335 -5.85 22.43 -5.96
C ILE A 335 -6.63 21.78 -7.11
N ALA A 336 -6.27 20.54 -7.43
CA ALA A 336 -6.87 19.76 -8.51
C ALA A 336 -7.71 18.61 -7.96
N LYS A 337 -8.84 18.31 -8.63
CA LYS A 337 -9.62 17.10 -8.33
C LYS A 337 -8.95 15.89 -8.98
N VAL A 338 -8.57 14.88 -8.19
CA VAL A 338 -7.95 13.66 -8.72
C VAL A 338 -8.95 12.50 -8.67
N ASN A 339 -9.59 12.23 -9.81
CA ASN A 339 -10.53 11.13 -10.04
C ASN A 339 -11.67 11.01 -9.00
N ASN A 340 -12.61 10.09 -9.24
CA ASN A 340 -13.81 9.88 -8.42
C ASN A 340 -13.56 9.38 -6.98
N ARG A 341 -12.32 9.44 -6.46
CA ARG A 341 -11.94 8.97 -5.11
C ARG A 341 -12.06 10.06 -4.02
N GLY A 342 -12.42 11.29 -4.40
CA GLY A 342 -12.74 12.37 -3.45
C GLY A 342 -11.54 13.13 -2.85
N TRP A 343 -10.28 12.79 -3.19
CA TRP A 343 -9.11 13.53 -2.71
C TRP A 343 -8.84 14.73 -3.62
N LEU A 344 -8.67 15.90 -3.00
CA LEU A 344 -8.07 17.06 -3.66
C LEU A 344 -6.55 16.88 -3.63
N ARG A 345 -5.92 16.93 -4.80
CA ARG A 345 -4.47 17.02 -4.90
C ARG A 345 -4.08 18.47 -4.76
N GLU A 346 -3.36 18.75 -3.69
CA GLU A 346 -2.81 20.06 -3.42
C GLU A 346 -1.30 20.05 -3.70
N THR A 347 -0.89 20.89 -4.65
CA THR A 347 0.51 21.07 -5.03
C THR A 347 0.91 22.52 -4.80
N TYR A 348 2.05 22.70 -4.15
CA TYR A 348 2.66 23.99 -3.84
C TYR A 348 3.90 24.15 -4.71
N TYR A 349 3.95 25.24 -5.45
CA TYR A 349 5.12 25.64 -6.23
C TYR A 349 5.74 26.87 -5.58
N VAL A 350 6.95 26.73 -5.07
CA VAL A 350 7.60 27.78 -4.28
C VAL A 350 8.76 28.36 -5.06
N CYS A 351 8.77 29.68 -5.23
CA CYS A 351 9.74 30.40 -6.04
C CYS A 351 11.17 30.19 -5.50
N GLN A 352 12.08 29.71 -6.36
CA GLN A 352 13.50 29.53 -6.02
C GLN A 352 14.39 30.54 -6.76
N GLN A 353 14.20 30.68 -8.07
CA GLN A 353 14.98 31.63 -8.87
C GLN A 353 14.14 32.17 -10.03
N THR A 354 14.46 33.38 -10.50
CA THR A 354 13.78 34.02 -11.63
C THR A 354 14.79 34.50 -12.66
N SER A 355 14.43 34.45 -13.94
CA SER A 355 15.10 35.17 -15.00
C SER A 355 14.11 35.57 -16.08
N ARG A 356 13.97 36.87 -16.34
CA ARG A 356 13.03 37.43 -17.32
C ARG A 356 11.59 36.97 -17.05
N SER A 357 11.08 36.03 -17.86
CA SER A 357 9.73 35.46 -17.76
C SER A 357 9.71 34.04 -17.18
N GLN A 358 10.88 33.49 -16.83
CA GLN A 358 11.07 32.14 -16.33
C GLN A 358 11.26 32.13 -14.81
N TYR A 359 10.60 31.19 -14.16
CA TYR A 359 10.58 31.02 -12.71
C TYR A 359 10.86 29.57 -12.40
N LEU A 360 12.04 29.31 -11.84
CA LEU A 360 12.36 28.02 -11.26
C LEU A 360 11.62 27.92 -9.91
N VAL A 361 10.82 26.89 -9.77
CA VAL A 361 10.04 26.62 -8.57
C VAL A 361 10.37 25.24 -8.01
N LYS A 362 10.31 25.12 -6.69
CA LYS A 362 10.29 23.82 -6.01
C LYS A 362 8.83 23.41 -5.83
N SER A 363 8.43 22.35 -6.52
CA SER A 363 7.12 21.71 -6.48
C SER A 363 7.07 20.68 -5.37
N VAL A 364 6.07 20.80 -4.49
CA VAL A 364 5.80 19.88 -3.40
C VAL A 364 4.32 19.57 -3.35
N THR A 365 3.96 18.28 -3.41
CA THR A 365 2.57 17.83 -3.35
C THR A 365 2.29 17.26 -1.96
N LYS A 366 1.15 17.62 -1.35
CA LYS A 366 0.71 17.00 -0.09
C LYS A 366 0.64 15.47 -0.25
N GLY A 367 1.26 14.75 0.67
CA GLY A 367 1.27 13.29 0.66
C GLY A 367 2.31 12.65 -0.26
N GLU A 368 3.01 13.39 -1.12
CA GLU A 368 4.09 12.80 -1.94
C GLU A 368 5.42 12.74 -1.18
N CYS A 369 6.30 11.85 -1.62
CA CYS A 369 7.60 11.61 -1.00
C CYS A 369 8.70 12.55 -1.48
N PHE A 370 8.61 12.97 -2.74
CA PHE A 370 9.67 13.72 -3.40
C PHE A 370 9.17 15.11 -3.75
N SER A 371 10.11 16.04 -3.74
CA SER A 371 9.93 17.36 -4.32
C SER A 371 10.70 17.45 -5.63
N TYR A 372 10.24 18.35 -6.50
CA TYR A 372 10.77 18.48 -7.84
C TYR A 372 11.07 19.94 -8.15
N TYR A 373 12.11 20.21 -8.93
CA TYR A 373 12.25 21.48 -9.62
C TYR A 373 11.48 21.45 -10.93
N ILE A 374 10.72 22.52 -11.16
CA ILE A 374 9.96 22.77 -12.38
C ILE A 374 10.21 24.22 -12.78
N CYS A 375 10.29 24.49 -14.06
CA CYS A 375 10.34 25.85 -14.58
C CYS A 375 8.97 26.26 -15.10
N PHE A 376 8.45 27.37 -14.59
CA PHE A 376 7.33 28.08 -15.19
C PHE A 376 7.85 29.16 -16.12
N ASP A 377 7.30 29.26 -17.31
CA ASP A 377 7.51 30.41 -18.20
C ASP A 377 6.17 31.08 -18.46
N PHE A 378 6.01 32.28 -17.91
CA PHE A 378 4.79 33.08 -18.02
C PHE A 378 4.89 34.05 -19.20
N LYS A 379 3.78 34.28 -19.89
CA LYS A 379 3.64 35.45 -20.75
C LYS A 379 3.01 36.58 -19.99
N ASP A 380 3.17 37.79 -20.53
CA ASP A 380 2.51 38.96 -20.00
C ASP A 380 1.01 38.72 -19.87
N ARG A 381 0.50 39.05 -18.68
CA ARG A 381 -0.92 38.94 -18.35
C ARG A 381 -1.71 39.84 -19.28
N HIS A 382 -2.76 39.28 -19.88
CA HIS A 382 -3.70 40.02 -20.71
C HIS A 382 -5.08 39.99 -20.03
N HIS A 383 -5.40 41.05 -19.29
CA HIS A 383 -6.63 41.16 -18.50
C HIS A 383 -6.86 39.96 -17.57
N ASN A 384 -7.86 39.13 -17.86
CA ASN A 384 -8.24 37.95 -17.07
C ASN A 384 -7.51 36.67 -17.49
N ILE A 385 -6.56 36.76 -18.41
CA ILE A 385 -5.88 35.61 -19.01
C ILE A 385 -4.39 35.69 -18.70
N LEU A 386 -3.87 34.65 -18.06
CA LEU A 386 -2.44 34.44 -17.83
C LEU A 386 -2.01 33.17 -18.54
N ARG A 387 -1.12 33.31 -19.52
CA ARG A 387 -0.59 32.19 -20.32
C ARG A 387 0.70 31.71 -19.70
N TYR A 388 0.86 30.39 -19.60
CA TYR A 388 2.05 29.78 -19.02
C TYR A 388 2.41 28.46 -19.68
N ARG A 389 3.63 28.00 -19.47
CA ARG A 389 4.06 26.63 -19.74
C ARG A 389 4.90 26.11 -18.57
N LYS A 390 4.89 24.80 -18.35
CA LYS A 390 5.68 24.10 -17.32
C LYS A 390 6.72 23.21 -18.01
N SER A 391 7.94 23.17 -17.49
CA SER A 391 8.94 22.18 -17.91
C SER A 391 8.57 20.77 -17.42
N LYS A 392 9.33 19.77 -17.85
CA LYS A 392 9.43 18.47 -17.15
C LYS A 392 9.85 18.68 -15.70
N SER A 393 9.45 17.76 -14.82
CA SER A 393 9.81 17.74 -13.41
C SER A 393 11.16 17.04 -13.20
N PHE A 394 12.07 17.68 -12.46
CA PHE A 394 13.36 17.10 -12.10
C PHE A 394 13.43 16.92 -10.59
N MET A 395 13.84 15.75 -10.10
CA MET A 395 13.88 15.45 -8.66
C MET A 395 14.83 16.41 -7.94
N SER A 396 14.35 17.16 -6.95
CA SER A 396 15.14 18.25 -6.35
C SER A 396 16.33 17.74 -5.53
N ASN A 397 16.20 16.55 -4.93
CA ASN A 397 17.25 15.92 -4.14
C ASN A 397 18.50 15.55 -4.97
N LEU A 398 18.37 15.33 -6.28
CA LEU A 398 19.51 15.10 -7.17
C LEU A 398 20.45 16.31 -7.20
N TYR A 399 19.92 17.54 -7.17
CA TYR A 399 20.72 18.76 -7.18
C TYR A 399 21.42 19.03 -5.84
N ASN A 400 20.84 18.56 -4.73
CA ASN A 400 21.49 18.63 -3.43
C ASN A 400 22.78 17.78 -3.38
N LEU A 401 22.87 16.71 -4.18
CA LEU A 401 24.05 15.86 -4.28
C LEU A 401 25.16 16.47 -5.17
N PHE A 402 24.82 17.44 -6.03
CA PHE A 402 25.75 18.07 -6.97
C PHE A 402 25.71 19.61 -6.86
N PRO A 403 26.34 20.20 -5.84
CA PRO A 403 26.21 21.64 -5.54
C PRO A 403 26.72 22.57 -6.65
N ASN A 404 27.55 22.08 -7.57
CA ASN A 404 28.04 22.85 -8.72
C ASN A 404 27.05 22.89 -9.89
N ARG A 405 25.93 22.16 -9.83
CA ARG A 405 24.89 22.20 -10.85
C ARG A 405 23.80 23.17 -10.42
N ASP A 406 23.72 24.31 -11.10
CA ASP A 406 22.59 25.22 -10.95
C ASP A 406 21.35 24.61 -11.65
N PRO A 407 20.29 24.25 -10.90
CA PRO A 407 19.08 23.67 -11.47
C PRO A 407 18.39 24.61 -12.48
N PHE A 408 18.62 25.93 -12.40
CA PHE A 408 17.98 26.88 -13.30
C PHE A 408 18.31 26.58 -14.76
N TYR A 409 19.59 26.40 -15.11
CA TYR A 409 20.00 26.21 -16.51
C TYR A 409 19.46 24.91 -17.13
N GLU A 410 19.37 23.84 -16.34
CA GLU A 410 18.90 22.54 -16.83
C GLU A 410 17.37 22.48 -16.89
N VAL A 411 16.70 22.89 -15.80
CA VAL A 411 15.24 22.79 -15.67
C VAL A 411 14.53 23.83 -16.54
N CYS A 412 15.07 25.06 -16.63
CA CYS A 412 14.54 26.13 -17.49
C CYS A 412 15.10 26.13 -18.92
N SER A 413 15.91 25.13 -19.30
CA SER A 413 16.33 24.93 -20.68
C SER A 413 15.12 24.79 -21.61
N TRP A 414 15.23 25.29 -22.83
CA TRP A 414 14.19 25.15 -23.85
C TRP A 414 13.81 23.68 -24.11
N THR A 415 14.78 22.77 -24.09
CA THR A 415 14.56 21.32 -24.29
C THR A 415 13.71 20.67 -23.19
N SER A 416 13.63 21.31 -22.01
CA SER A 416 12.87 20.81 -20.87
C SER A 416 11.37 21.07 -20.98
N PHE A 417 10.92 21.93 -21.90
CA PHE A 417 9.49 22.22 -22.16
C PHE A 417 8.84 21.30 -23.21
N GLY A 418 9.58 20.28 -23.69
CA GLY A 418 9.13 19.39 -24.75
C GLY A 418 9.51 19.93 -26.13
N ASN A 419 10.02 19.06 -27.00
CA ASN A 419 10.54 19.42 -28.33
C ASN A 419 9.44 19.66 -29.39
N ASP A 420 8.29 20.24 -29.01
CA ASP A 420 7.25 20.59 -29.98
C ASP A 420 7.58 21.95 -30.63
N ALA A 421 7.68 21.96 -31.95
CA ALA A 421 7.96 23.17 -32.73
C ALA A 421 6.84 24.21 -32.61
N ASN A 422 5.61 23.77 -32.31
CA ASN A 422 4.46 24.63 -32.11
C ASN A 422 4.22 24.87 -30.61
N TRP A 423 4.56 26.06 -30.12
CA TRP A 423 4.43 26.41 -28.70
C TRP A 423 2.96 26.37 -28.23
N LYS A 424 2.61 25.37 -27.42
CA LYS A 424 1.30 25.29 -26.75
C LYS A 424 1.40 25.86 -25.34
N TYR A 425 0.77 27.02 -25.12
CA TYR A 425 0.61 27.61 -23.79
C TYR A 425 -0.68 27.11 -23.14
N GLN A 426 -0.60 26.84 -21.85
CA GLN A 426 -1.76 26.62 -20.99
C GLN A 426 -2.23 27.97 -20.44
N VAL A 427 -3.47 28.01 -19.94
CA VAL A 427 -4.13 29.26 -19.55
C VAL A 427 -4.68 29.17 -18.13
N PHE A 428 -4.34 30.17 -17.34
CA PHE A 428 -5.02 30.55 -16.12
C PHE A 428 -6.05 31.64 -16.43
N VAL A 429 -7.28 31.43 -15.98
CA VAL A 429 -8.39 32.39 -16.09
C VAL A 429 -8.66 32.99 -14.71
N LEU A 430 -8.69 34.31 -14.59
CA LEU A 430 -8.90 35.00 -13.31
C LEU A 430 -10.29 34.70 -12.73
N ASP A 431 -10.36 34.45 -11.42
CA ASP A 431 -11.59 34.16 -10.68
C ASP A 431 -11.69 35.03 -9.40
N PRO A 432 -12.68 35.93 -9.27
CA PRO A 432 -13.65 36.31 -10.30
C PRO A 432 -12.99 37.10 -11.44
N PRO A 433 -13.53 37.03 -12.67
CA PRO A 433 -13.00 37.81 -13.80
C PRO A 433 -13.22 39.30 -13.57
N ALA A 434 -12.23 40.13 -13.91
CA ALA A 434 -12.38 41.58 -13.93
C ALA A 434 -13.17 42.01 -15.18
N PRO A 435 -14.12 42.95 -15.07
CA PRO A 435 -14.85 43.44 -16.23
C PRO A 435 -13.89 44.09 -17.22
N ILE A 436 -14.05 43.76 -18.50
CA ILE A 436 -13.36 44.41 -19.62
C ILE A 436 -14.40 44.85 -20.64
N GLU A 437 -14.14 45.95 -21.34
CA GLU A 437 -15.01 46.39 -22.42
C GLU A 437 -15.05 45.33 -23.51
N CYS A 438 -16.25 44.93 -23.92
CA CYS A 438 -16.41 44.01 -25.03
C CYS A 438 -15.93 44.71 -26.32
N PRO A 439 -15.14 44.03 -27.17
CA PRO A 439 -14.66 44.62 -28.43
C PRO A 439 -15.79 44.87 -29.43
N PHE A 440 -17.00 44.38 -29.15
CA PHE A 440 -18.19 44.58 -29.95
C PHE A 440 -19.18 45.44 -29.17
N THR A 441 -19.50 46.60 -29.71
CA THR A 441 -20.62 47.45 -29.27
C THR A 441 -21.74 47.35 -30.30
N GLY A 442 -23.01 47.33 -29.86
CA GLY A 442 -24.18 47.23 -30.75
C GLY A 442 -24.92 45.89 -30.69
N MET A 443 -25.91 45.72 -31.57
CA MET A 443 -26.74 44.52 -31.66
C MET A 443 -26.22 43.58 -32.74
N TRP A 444 -25.89 42.35 -32.37
CA TRP A 444 -25.32 41.35 -33.25
C TRP A 444 -26.18 40.10 -33.27
N THR A 445 -26.43 39.55 -34.46
CA THR A 445 -27.04 38.22 -34.64
C THR A 445 -25.94 37.24 -35.00
N PHE A 446 -25.74 36.20 -34.17
CA PHE A 446 -24.87 35.08 -34.52
C PHE A 446 -25.69 33.81 -34.74
N LYS A 447 -25.24 32.96 -35.67
CA LYS A 447 -25.81 31.65 -35.93
C LYS A 447 -24.82 30.60 -35.47
N GLN A 448 -24.98 30.09 -34.25
CA GLN A 448 -24.19 28.97 -33.76
C GLN A 448 -24.78 27.67 -34.31
N VAL A 449 -23.98 26.93 -35.07
CA VAL A 449 -24.32 25.56 -35.48
C VAL A 449 -23.58 24.64 -34.51
N GLY A 450 -24.32 23.99 -33.62
CA GLY A 450 -23.73 22.98 -32.72
C GLY A 450 -23.22 21.79 -33.52
N GLN A 451 -22.08 21.22 -33.13
CA GLN A 451 -21.76 19.86 -33.56
C GLN A 451 -22.79 18.91 -32.95
N PRO A 452 -23.43 18.04 -33.75
CA PRO A 452 -24.35 17.06 -33.21
C PRO A 452 -23.57 16.05 -32.35
N ASN A 453 -23.92 16.02 -31.06
CA ASN A 453 -23.60 15.02 -30.05
C ASN A 453 -22.16 15.00 -29.50
N SER A 454 -21.96 15.72 -28.39
CA SER A 454 -21.11 15.25 -27.29
C SER A 454 -21.82 15.58 -25.96
N LEU A 455 -22.82 14.74 -25.63
CA LEU A 455 -23.29 14.55 -24.26
C LEU A 455 -22.50 13.39 -23.64
#